data_AF-A0A550HT65-F1
#
_entry.id   AF-A0A550HT65-F1
#
_cell.length_a   1.000
_cell.length_b   1.000
_cell.length_c   1.000
_cell.angle_alpha   90.00
_cell.angle_beta   90.00
_cell.angle_gamma   90.00
#
_symmetry.space_group_name_H-M   'P 1'
#
loop_
_entity.id
_entity.type
_entity.pdbx_description
1 polymer ?
#
loop_
_entity_poly.entity_id
_entity_poly.type
_entity_poly.pdbx_seq_one_letter_code
_entity_poly.pdbx_strand_id
1 'polypeptide(L)'
;MLKERYLKLEKELIGEVWQTSEINKNMLILADEIGSRFPGTQGEKQAQEYMVSKLKEYGYKDAKAVPFKYFGWKRGDVTLQMVEPVKRDFTAISLAMSPGGTVEGDVIDLGTGSPEEFEAIKPEDVKGKIVLCSSATSPTGKRVHRRTKYG
;
A
#
# COMPACT_ATOMS: atom_id res chain seq x y z
N MET A 1 29.85 23.52 11.47
CA MET A 1 29.94 24.08 10.11
C MET A 1 30.69 23.10 9.22
N LEU A 2 30.14 22.77 8.05
CA LEU A 2 30.85 21.95 7.06
C LEU A 2 32.15 22.66 6.63
N LYS A 3 33.24 21.90 6.43
CA LYS A 3 34.49 22.46 5.86
C LYS A 3 34.19 23.05 4.47
N GLU A 4 34.87 24.12 4.09
CA GLU A 4 34.64 24.87 2.84
C GLU A 4 34.62 23.99 1.57
N ARG A 5 35.47 22.95 1.53
CA ARG A 5 35.47 21.93 0.44
C ARG A 5 34.14 21.18 0.30
N TYR A 6 33.41 20.98 1.38
CA TYR A 6 32.13 20.28 1.37
C TYR A 6 30.99 21.20 0.93
N LEU A 7 31.10 22.51 1.16
CA LEU A 7 30.09 23.46 0.72
C LEU A 7 30.01 23.54 -0.82
N LYS A 8 31.17 23.48 -1.50
CA LYS A 8 31.21 23.40 -2.96
C LYS A 8 30.58 22.11 -3.48
N LEU A 9 31.00 20.97 -2.92
CA LEU A 9 30.47 19.66 -3.31
C LEU A 9 28.96 19.55 -3.06
N GLU A 10 28.47 20.09 -1.94
CA GLU A 10 27.04 20.12 -1.60
C GLU A 10 26.24 20.91 -2.65
N LYS A 11 26.73 22.10 -3.04
CA LYS A 11 26.08 22.91 -4.09
C LYS A 11 26.05 22.19 -5.44
N GLU A 12 27.15 21.54 -5.81
CA GLU A 12 27.23 20.75 -7.05
C GLU A 12 26.26 19.57 -7.03
N LEU A 13 26.21 18.81 -5.92
CA LEU A 13 25.32 17.66 -5.78
C LEU A 13 23.84 18.08 -5.80
N ILE A 14 23.48 19.15 -5.09
CA ILE A 14 22.13 19.71 -5.16
C ILE A 14 21.84 20.16 -6.59
N GLY A 15 22.76 20.90 -7.23
CA GLY A 15 22.63 21.33 -8.62
C GLY A 15 22.34 20.18 -9.58
N GLU A 16 23.08 19.07 -9.47
CA GLU A 16 22.87 17.86 -10.26
C GLU A 16 21.49 17.23 -10.02
N VAL A 17 21.08 17.11 -8.76
CA VAL A 17 19.75 16.56 -8.42
C VAL A 17 18.61 17.41 -9.01
N TRP A 18 18.78 18.73 -9.06
CA TRP A 18 17.77 19.64 -9.61
C TRP A 18 17.78 19.74 -11.13
N GLN A 19 18.93 19.52 -11.78
CA GLN A 19 19.07 19.70 -13.23
C GLN A 19 18.90 18.39 -14.02
N THR A 20 19.09 17.23 -13.37
CA THR A 20 18.92 15.94 -14.01
C THR A 20 17.48 15.43 -13.90
N SER A 21 17.05 14.68 -14.92
CA SER A 21 15.74 14.02 -14.95
C SER A 21 15.79 12.56 -14.48
N GLU A 22 16.91 12.10 -13.92
CA GLU A 22 17.11 10.68 -13.57
C GLU A 22 16.08 10.16 -12.57
N ILE A 23 15.68 10.97 -11.58
CA ILE A 23 14.63 10.61 -10.62
C ILE A 23 13.30 10.37 -11.36
N ASN A 24 12.95 11.24 -12.30
CA ASN A 24 11.72 11.13 -13.07
C ASN A 24 11.76 9.92 -14.02
N LYS A 25 12.87 9.70 -14.74
CA LYS A 25 13.04 8.52 -15.61
C LYS A 25 12.93 7.21 -14.85
N ASN A 26 13.61 7.11 -13.70
CA ASN A 26 13.52 5.94 -12.85
C ASN A 26 12.09 5.70 -12.37
N MET A 27 11.36 6.77 -12.02
CA MET A 27 9.96 6.70 -11.61
C MET A 27 9.08 6.19 -12.76
N LEU A 28 9.24 6.72 -13.98
CA LEU A 28 8.47 6.29 -15.15
C LEU A 28 8.71 4.81 -15.48
N ILE A 29 9.96 4.34 -15.46
CA ILE A 29 10.24 2.91 -15.71
C ILE A 29 9.58 2.04 -14.63
N LEU A 30 9.70 2.42 -13.35
CA LEU A 30 9.09 1.67 -12.25
C LEU A 30 7.55 1.71 -12.24
N ALA A 31 6.95 2.81 -12.67
CA ALA A 31 5.51 3.06 -12.60
C ALA A 31 4.76 2.65 -13.87
N ASP A 32 5.31 2.95 -15.04
CA ASP A 32 4.62 2.82 -16.32
C ASP A 32 5.08 1.58 -17.10
N GLU A 33 6.39 1.31 -17.15
CA GLU A 33 6.91 0.14 -17.87
C GLU A 33 6.79 -1.16 -17.07
N ILE A 34 7.21 -1.15 -15.80
CA ILE A 34 7.11 -2.32 -14.92
C ILE A 34 5.71 -2.40 -14.29
N GLY A 35 5.16 -1.26 -13.87
CA GLY A 35 3.83 -1.21 -13.27
C GLY A 35 3.74 -1.83 -11.88
N SER A 36 2.71 -2.65 -11.67
CA SER A 36 2.43 -3.30 -10.39
C SER A 36 3.55 -4.26 -10.00
N ARG A 37 4.12 -4.01 -8.82
CA ARG A 37 5.31 -4.70 -8.29
C ARG A 37 5.05 -5.26 -6.89
N PHE A 38 3.87 -5.85 -6.71
CA PHE A 38 3.47 -6.45 -5.45
C PHE A 38 4.39 -7.65 -5.10
N PRO A 39 4.74 -7.87 -3.82
CA PRO A 39 5.61 -8.99 -3.45
C PRO A 39 5.08 -10.34 -3.95
N GLY A 40 5.97 -11.15 -4.52
CA GLY A 40 5.70 -12.47 -5.08
C GLY A 40 5.24 -12.47 -6.53
N THR A 41 5.22 -11.30 -7.18
CA THR A 41 4.81 -11.16 -8.59
C THR A 41 6.01 -11.03 -9.53
N GLN A 42 5.79 -11.22 -10.84
CA GLN A 42 6.81 -10.96 -11.85
C GLN A 42 7.30 -9.50 -11.82
N GLY A 43 6.40 -8.54 -11.53
CA GLY A 43 6.76 -7.13 -11.43
C GLY A 43 7.71 -6.83 -10.26
N GLU A 44 7.60 -7.54 -9.12
CA GLU A 44 8.62 -7.46 -8.06
C GLU A 44 9.99 -7.87 -8.59
N LYS A 45 10.05 -8.97 -9.34
CA LYS A 45 11.31 -9.49 -9.89
C LYS A 45 11.94 -8.52 -10.88
N GLN A 46 11.15 -7.98 -11.80
CA GLN A 46 11.61 -6.98 -12.77
C GLN A 46 12.08 -5.70 -12.08
N ALA A 47 11.34 -5.21 -11.07
CA ALA A 47 11.76 -4.04 -10.29
C ALA A 47 13.07 -4.28 -9.54
N GLN A 48 13.27 -5.47 -8.97
CA GLN A 48 14.51 -5.86 -8.31
C GLN A 48 15.69 -5.85 -9.29
N GLU A 49 15.53 -6.45 -10.47
CA GLU A 49 16.58 -6.50 -11.51
C GLU A 49 16.93 -5.09 -12.01
N TYR A 50 15.90 -4.26 -12.25
CA TYR A 50 16.09 -2.86 -12.64
C TYR A 50 16.87 -2.08 -11.59
N MET A 51 16.49 -2.18 -10.32
CA MET A 51 17.19 -1.49 -9.22
C MET A 51 18.65 -1.94 -9.10
N VAL A 52 18.93 -3.24 -9.19
CA VAL A 52 20.32 -3.75 -9.16
C VAL A 52 21.11 -3.22 -10.34
N SER A 53 20.51 -3.16 -11.53
CA SER A 53 21.16 -2.60 -12.73
C SER A 53 21.49 -1.11 -12.54
N LYS A 54 20.52 -0.29 -12.10
CA LYS A 54 20.75 1.15 -11.87
C LYS A 54 21.79 1.41 -10.78
N LEU A 55 21.78 0.64 -9.69
CA LEU A 55 22.80 0.77 -8.66
C LEU A 55 24.21 0.47 -9.21
N LYS A 56 24.36 -0.56 -10.05
CA LYS A 56 25.66 -0.84 -10.70
C LYS A 56 26.07 0.28 -11.65
N GLU A 57 25.13 0.82 -12.42
CA GLU A 57 25.36 1.97 -13.32
C GLU A 57 25.84 3.20 -12.53
N TYR A 58 25.27 3.45 -11.35
CA TYR A 58 25.67 4.53 -10.44
C TYR A 58 26.98 4.25 -9.70
N GLY A 59 27.67 3.14 -9.97
CA GLY A 59 28.98 2.82 -9.44
C GLY A 59 28.99 1.89 -8.22
N TYR A 60 27.83 1.41 -7.76
CA TYR A 60 27.74 0.44 -6.66
C TYR A 60 28.03 -1.00 -7.15
N LYS A 61 29.32 -1.34 -7.24
CA LYS A 61 29.78 -2.60 -7.86
C LYS A 61 29.26 -3.89 -7.19
N ASP A 62 29.05 -3.89 -5.87
CA ASP A 62 28.53 -5.06 -5.12
C ASP A 62 26.99 -5.07 -4.98
N ALA A 63 26.27 -4.26 -5.78
CA ALA A 63 24.80 -4.30 -5.75
C ALA A 63 24.29 -5.68 -6.20
N LYS A 64 23.51 -6.34 -5.33
CA LYS A 64 22.96 -7.68 -5.55
C LYS A 64 21.61 -7.87 -4.88
N ALA A 65 20.80 -8.73 -5.49
CA ALA A 65 19.58 -9.25 -4.92
C ALA A 65 19.91 -10.38 -3.92
N VAL A 66 19.37 -10.30 -2.70
CA VAL A 66 19.52 -11.36 -1.69
C VAL A 66 18.17 -12.08 -1.53
N PRO A 67 18.09 -13.38 -1.81
CA PRO A 67 16.84 -14.13 -1.65
C PRO A 67 16.54 -14.38 -0.17
N PHE A 68 15.28 -14.23 0.21
CA PHE A 68 14.76 -14.60 1.53
C PHE A 68 13.35 -15.17 1.41
N LYS A 69 12.92 -15.93 2.41
CA LYS A 69 11.56 -16.49 2.48
C LYS A 69 10.65 -15.57 3.27
N TYR A 70 9.41 -15.43 2.82
CA TYR A 70 8.37 -14.68 3.51
C TYR A 70 7.00 -15.30 3.24
N PHE A 71 6.01 -14.96 4.07
CA PHE A 71 4.62 -15.32 3.83
C PHE A 71 4.08 -14.44 2.70
N GLY A 72 3.98 -15.03 1.51
CA GLY A 72 3.38 -14.38 0.36
C GLY A 72 1.86 -14.35 0.44
N TRP A 73 1.26 -13.32 -0.13
CA TRP A 73 -0.17 -13.24 -0.36
C TRP A 73 -0.41 -12.85 -1.80
N LYS A 74 -1.27 -13.59 -2.49
CA LYS A 74 -1.71 -13.26 -3.84
C LYS A 74 -3.18 -12.90 -3.79
N ARG A 75 -3.51 -11.76 -4.38
CA ARG A 75 -4.88 -11.31 -4.57
C ARG A 75 -5.62 -12.29 -5.48
N GLY A 76 -6.73 -12.84 -4.99
CA GLY A 76 -7.69 -13.57 -5.79
C GLY A 76 -8.80 -12.66 -6.31
N ASP A 77 -9.81 -13.27 -6.91
CA ASP A 77 -11.00 -12.57 -7.36
C ASP A 77 -11.86 -12.12 -6.17
N VAL A 78 -12.62 -11.06 -6.37
CA VAL A 78 -13.56 -10.54 -5.38
C VAL A 78 -14.82 -10.05 -6.07
N THR A 79 -15.95 -10.35 -5.45
CA THR A 79 -17.26 -9.84 -5.86
C THR A 79 -17.92 -9.22 -4.63
N LEU A 80 -18.49 -8.04 -4.81
CA LEU A 80 -19.31 -7.37 -3.81
C LEU A 80 -20.65 -7.04 -4.45
N GLN A 81 -21.72 -7.59 -3.90
CA GLN A 81 -23.07 -7.41 -4.40
C GLN A 81 -24.00 -7.07 -3.24
N MET A 82 -24.87 -6.09 -3.47
CA MET A 82 -26.06 -5.88 -2.65
C MET A 82 -27.17 -6.75 -3.25
N VAL A 83 -27.71 -7.67 -2.46
CA VAL A 83 -28.79 -8.58 -2.88
C VAL A 83 -30.17 -7.97 -2.62
N GLU A 84 -30.29 -7.19 -1.55
CA GLU A 84 -31.48 -6.46 -1.12
C GLU A 84 -31.09 -5.08 -0.57
N PRO A 85 -31.97 -4.06 -0.63
CA PRO A 85 -33.31 -4.07 -1.25
C PRO A 85 -33.26 -4.00 -2.78
N VAL A 86 -32.10 -3.66 -3.37
CA VAL A 86 -31.90 -3.56 -4.81
C VAL A 86 -30.68 -4.36 -5.20
N LYS A 87 -30.84 -5.29 -6.16
CA LYS A 87 -29.72 -6.03 -6.73
C LYS A 87 -28.75 -5.10 -7.43
N ARG A 88 -27.53 -4.99 -6.91
CA ARG A 88 -26.50 -4.11 -7.44
C ARG A 88 -25.10 -4.65 -7.20
N ASP A 89 -24.28 -4.61 -8.23
CA ASP A 89 -22.86 -4.97 -8.13
C ASP A 89 -22.00 -3.73 -7.84
N PHE A 90 -20.91 -3.95 -7.10
CA PHE A 90 -19.92 -2.94 -6.77
C PHE A 90 -18.53 -3.39 -7.19
N THR A 91 -17.75 -2.45 -7.73
CA THR A 91 -16.33 -2.66 -7.89
C THR A 91 -15.68 -2.75 -6.52
N ALA A 92 -15.04 -3.88 -6.26
CA ALA A 92 -14.35 -4.13 -5.00
C ALA A 92 -12.92 -4.60 -5.25
N ILE A 93 -12.09 -4.41 -4.24
CA ILE A 93 -10.73 -4.92 -4.20
C ILE A 93 -10.46 -5.44 -2.79
N SER A 94 -9.93 -6.67 -2.67
CA SER A 94 -9.63 -7.25 -1.36
C SER A 94 -8.60 -6.41 -0.60
N LEU A 95 -8.54 -6.53 0.72
CA LEU A 95 -7.40 -5.97 1.45
C LEU A 95 -6.26 -7.00 1.42
N ALA A 96 -5.02 -6.51 1.35
CA ALA A 96 -3.86 -7.40 1.41
C ALA A 96 -3.90 -8.18 2.73
N MET A 97 -3.67 -9.49 2.66
CA MET A 97 -3.81 -10.45 3.77
C MET A 97 -5.24 -10.74 4.24
N SER A 98 -6.28 -10.26 3.54
CA SER A 98 -7.64 -10.71 3.86
C SER A 98 -7.78 -12.22 3.63
N PRO A 99 -8.48 -12.94 4.54
CA PRO A 99 -8.84 -14.32 4.30
C PRO A 99 -9.80 -14.43 3.11
N GLY A 100 -9.77 -15.56 2.42
CA GLY A 100 -10.78 -15.90 1.44
C GLY A 100 -12.06 -16.40 2.12
N GLY A 101 -13.17 -16.37 1.40
CA GLY A 101 -14.46 -16.86 1.86
C GLY A 101 -15.61 -16.07 1.27
N THR A 102 -16.82 -16.59 1.48
CA THR A 102 -18.07 -15.93 1.11
C THR A 102 -18.82 -15.62 2.39
N VAL A 103 -19.25 -14.37 2.52
CA VAL A 103 -20.09 -13.90 3.62
C VAL A 103 -21.27 -13.14 3.03
N GLU A 104 -22.43 -13.31 3.65
CA GLU A 104 -23.64 -12.57 3.35
C GLU A 104 -24.26 -12.14 4.68
N GLY A 105 -24.73 -10.91 4.76
CA GLY A 105 -25.34 -10.38 5.96
C GLY A 105 -25.67 -8.90 5.82
N ASP A 106 -26.44 -8.39 6.79
CA ASP A 106 -26.80 -6.97 6.84
C ASP A 106 -25.55 -6.11 6.89
N VAL A 107 -25.59 -4.97 6.21
CA VAL A 107 -24.51 -3.98 6.27
C VAL A 107 -24.85 -2.92 7.30
N ILE A 108 -23.91 -2.62 8.20
CA ILE A 108 -24.00 -1.46 9.11
C ILE A 108 -22.88 -0.47 8.80
N ASP A 109 -23.19 0.82 8.86
CA ASP A 109 -22.20 1.89 8.77
C ASP A 109 -21.69 2.22 10.17
N LEU A 110 -20.37 2.10 10.37
CA LEU A 110 -19.70 2.44 11.62
C LEU A 110 -18.71 3.59 11.44
N GLY A 111 -19.01 4.52 10.52
CA GLY A 111 -18.24 5.74 10.36
C GLY A 111 -16.79 5.45 10.03
N THR A 112 -15.86 5.91 10.86
CA THR A 112 -14.42 5.65 10.65
C THR A 112 -13.94 4.33 11.24
N GLY A 113 -14.80 3.53 11.88
CA GLY A 113 -14.45 2.32 12.63
C GLY A 113 -13.35 2.57 13.66
N SER A 114 -13.41 3.68 14.38
CA SER A 114 -12.49 3.98 15.48
C SER A 114 -12.84 3.16 16.73
N PRO A 115 -11.89 2.95 17.66
CA PRO A 115 -12.18 2.27 18.92
C PRO A 115 -13.38 2.88 19.65
N GLU A 116 -13.48 4.21 19.66
CA GLU A 116 -14.58 4.93 20.30
C GLU A 116 -15.93 4.67 19.62
N GLU A 117 -15.96 4.57 18.28
CA GLU A 117 -17.18 4.19 17.53
C GLU A 117 -17.59 2.73 17.78
N PHE A 118 -16.61 1.82 17.94
CA PHE A 118 -16.85 0.43 18.32
C PHE A 118 -17.31 0.28 19.79
N GLU A 119 -16.84 1.14 20.70
CA GLU A 119 -17.27 1.15 22.11
C GLU A 119 -18.68 1.74 22.28
N ALA A 120 -19.08 2.66 21.39
CA ALA A 120 -20.38 3.32 21.44
C ALA A 120 -21.54 2.45 20.89
N ILE A 121 -21.22 1.39 20.13
CA ILE A 121 -22.21 0.45 19.59
C ILE A 121 -22.29 -0.81 20.45
N LYS A 122 -23.49 -1.35 20.60
CA LYS A 122 -23.68 -2.59 21.34
C LYS A 122 -23.15 -3.78 20.54
N PRO A 123 -22.45 -4.75 21.17
CA PRO A 123 -21.95 -5.93 20.47
C PRO A 123 -23.05 -6.74 19.75
N GLU A 124 -24.27 -6.73 20.28
CA GLU A 124 -25.41 -7.41 19.64
C GLU A 124 -25.76 -6.83 18.27
N ASP A 125 -25.59 -5.52 18.11
CA ASP A 125 -25.93 -4.79 16.89
C ASP A 125 -24.90 -5.03 15.76
N VAL A 126 -23.71 -5.52 16.10
CA VAL A 126 -22.61 -5.80 15.15
C VAL A 126 -22.52 -7.28 14.81
N LYS A 127 -22.87 -8.16 15.75
CA LYS A 127 -22.64 -9.61 15.62
C LYS A 127 -23.35 -10.18 14.40
N GLY A 128 -22.58 -10.81 13.50
CA GLY A 128 -23.09 -11.45 12.29
C GLY A 128 -23.35 -10.49 11.11
N LYS A 129 -23.06 -9.20 11.26
CA LYS A 129 -23.23 -8.19 10.21
C LYS A 129 -21.90 -7.86 9.51
N ILE A 130 -22.00 -7.27 8.32
CA ILE A 130 -20.88 -6.73 7.56
C ILE A 130 -20.71 -5.25 7.94
N VAL A 131 -19.55 -4.89 8.48
CA VAL A 131 -19.29 -3.50 8.91
C VAL A 131 -18.67 -2.71 7.76
N LEU A 132 -19.34 -1.65 7.33
CA LEU A 132 -18.81 -0.64 6.44
C LEU A 132 -18.09 0.43 7.25
N CYS A 133 -16.86 0.75 6.87
CA CYS A 133 -16.08 1.81 7.49
C CYS A 133 -15.39 2.68 6.44
N SER A 134 -15.40 3.97 6.68
CA SER A 134 -14.59 4.96 5.99
C SER A 134 -13.10 4.80 6.31
N SER A 135 -12.25 5.08 5.32
CA SER A 135 -10.80 5.19 5.48
C SER A 135 -10.33 6.58 5.90
N ALA A 136 -11.24 7.51 6.17
CA ALA A 136 -10.94 8.85 6.65
C ALA A 136 -10.28 8.82 8.05
N THR A 137 -9.62 9.92 8.40
CA THR A 137 -9.16 10.14 9.78
C THR A 137 -10.38 10.23 10.71
N SER A 138 -10.29 9.66 11.90
CA SER A 138 -11.40 9.71 12.86
C SER A 138 -11.74 11.16 13.24
N PRO A 139 -12.97 11.41 13.74
CA PRO A 139 -13.33 12.73 14.29
C PRO A 139 -12.42 13.20 15.42
N THR A 140 -11.76 12.26 16.13
CA THR A 140 -10.79 12.56 17.19
C THR A 140 -9.39 12.89 16.67
N GLY A 141 -9.19 12.94 15.34
CA GLY A 141 -7.91 13.22 14.69
C GLY A 141 -6.95 12.03 14.67
N LYS A 142 -7.33 10.88 15.24
CA LYS A 142 -6.51 9.66 15.24
C LYS A 142 -6.74 8.88 13.97
N ARG A 143 -5.65 8.54 13.28
CA ARG A 143 -5.74 7.64 12.13
C ARG A 143 -5.75 6.19 12.61
N VAL A 144 -6.91 5.55 12.52
CA VAL A 144 -7.04 4.13 12.87
C VAL A 144 -6.79 3.31 11.62
N HIS A 145 -5.63 2.66 11.55
CA HIS A 145 -5.30 1.82 10.41
C HIS A 145 -6.15 0.55 10.46
N ARG A 146 -6.68 0.09 9.32
CA ARG A 146 -7.51 -1.13 9.26
C ARG A 146 -6.90 -2.37 9.94
N ARG A 147 -5.56 -2.49 9.95
CA ARG A 147 -4.88 -3.60 10.67
C ARG A 147 -5.00 -3.52 12.19
N THR A 148 -5.21 -2.34 12.76
CA THR A 148 -5.39 -2.16 14.22
C THR A 148 -6.86 -2.24 14.63
N LYS A 149 -7.79 -2.38 13.68
CA LYS A 149 -9.24 -2.53 13.96
C LYS A 149 -9.64 -3.97 14.19
N TYR A 150 -8.98 -4.89 13.51
CA TYR A 150 -9.34 -6.31 13.45
C TYR A 150 -8.31 -7.23 14.10
N GLY A 151 -7.35 -6.66 14.84
CA GLY A 151 -6.22 -7.35 15.47
C GLY A 151 -6.07 -6.94 16.92
#